data_AF-A0A8J7LSC7-F1
#
_entry.id   AF-A0A8J7LSC7-F1
#
_cell.length_a   1.000
_cell.length_b   1.000
_cell.length_c   1.000
_cell.angle_alpha   90.00
_cell.angle_beta   90.00
_cell.angle_gamma   90.00
#
_symmetry.space_group_name_H-M   'P 1'
#
loop_
_entity.id
_entity.type
_entity.pdbx_description
1 polymer ?
#
loop_
_entity_poly.entity_id
_entity_poly.type
_entity_poly.pdbx_seq_one_letter_code
_entity_poly.pdbx_strand_id
1 'polypeptide(L)'
;MSDEMIAHDTWNYSPPKLAKLPIIELGHVTGVLPFDGVRNPGSRSSTSHKVWFGYRTPANDWKHRLGICESAAEFAVALEALMLPNTYDVKFQPMTVQFELDGKKRHYAALAAFRDNSDPRNVRCLSVVLMKTCWWPI
;
A
#
# COMPACT_ATOMS: atom_id res chain seq x y z
N MET A 1 22.78 0.98 53.67
CA MET A 1 21.87 0.28 52.76
C MET A 1 20.55 1.03 52.86
N SER A 2 20.30 1.95 51.92
CA SER A 2 19.01 2.64 51.81
C SER A 2 18.01 1.68 51.18
N ASP A 3 16.94 1.42 51.93
CA ASP A 3 15.80 0.61 51.54
C ASP A 3 14.92 1.42 50.59
N GLU A 4 15.32 1.51 49.32
CA GLU A 4 14.52 2.14 48.27
C GLU A 4 13.51 1.11 47.75
N MET A 5 12.33 1.10 48.38
CA MET A 5 11.19 0.33 47.92
C MET A 5 10.66 0.92 46.61
N ILE A 6 11.00 0.32 45.48
CA ILE A 6 10.50 0.67 44.15
C ILE A 6 9.03 0.21 44.06
N ALA A 7 8.09 1.16 44.12
CA ALA A 7 6.67 0.88 43.95
C ALA A 7 6.39 0.38 42.52
N HIS A 8 5.96 -0.87 42.38
CA HIS A 8 5.67 -1.55 41.13
C HIS A 8 4.24 -1.32 40.60
N ASP A 9 3.59 -0.20 40.91
CA ASP A 9 2.19 0.06 40.55
C ASP A 9 1.94 0.44 39.08
N THR A 10 2.98 0.45 38.24
CA THR A 10 2.81 0.63 36.79
C THR A 10 3.48 -0.51 36.05
N TRP A 11 2.74 -1.60 35.90
CA TRP A 11 3.10 -2.73 35.03
C TRP A 11 3.06 -2.28 33.56
N ASN A 12 4.18 -1.80 33.03
CA ASN A 12 4.38 -1.65 31.59
C ASN A 12 5.72 -2.24 31.18
N TYR A 13 5.79 -3.58 31.15
CA TYR A 13 6.96 -4.34 30.68
C TYR A 13 7.01 -4.45 29.15
N SER A 14 6.61 -3.40 28.43
CA SER A 14 6.85 -3.37 26.99
C SER A 14 8.34 -3.15 26.78
N PRO A 15 9.10 -4.06 26.15
CA PRO A 15 10.47 -3.79 25.78
C PRO A 15 10.53 -2.50 24.94
N PRO A 16 11.58 -1.67 25.10
CA PRO A 16 11.70 -0.41 24.38
C PRO A 16 11.55 -0.64 22.87
N LYS A 17 10.74 0.19 22.22
CA LYS A 17 10.51 0.07 20.77
C LYS A 17 11.86 0.12 20.06
N LEU A 18 12.18 -0.93 19.30
CA LEU A 18 13.36 -0.99 18.46
C LEU A 18 13.40 0.22 17.52
N ALA A 19 14.61 0.71 17.26
CA ALA A 19 14.83 1.77 16.28
C ALA A 19 14.20 1.36 14.94
N LYS A 20 13.47 2.30 14.32
CA LYS A 20 12.80 2.07 13.04
C LYS A 20 13.85 1.74 11.99
N LEU A 21 13.80 0.52 11.46
CA LEU A 21 14.68 0.08 10.38
C LEU A 21 14.41 0.90 9.10
N PRO A 22 15.42 1.05 8.22
CA PRO A 22 15.28 1.75 6.95
C PRO A 22 14.22 1.09 6.05
N ILE A 23 13.72 1.86 5.09
CA ILE A 23 12.82 1.36 4.06
C ILE A 23 13.56 0.30 3.24
N ILE A 24 12.86 -0.79 2.88
CA ILE A 24 13.41 -1.79 1.97
C ILE A 24 13.36 -1.20 0.56
N GLU A 25 14.53 -1.03 -0.03
CA GLU A 25 14.68 -0.66 -1.43
C GLU A 25 14.95 -1.92 -2.24
N LEU A 26 14.13 -2.15 -3.27
CA LEU A 26 14.42 -3.17 -4.25
C LEU A 26 15.40 -2.62 -5.27
N GLY A 27 16.50 -3.33 -5.47
CA GLY A 27 17.35 -3.11 -6.63
C GLY A 27 16.61 -3.41 -7.92
N HIS A 28 17.23 -3.04 -9.04
CA HIS A 28 16.70 -3.37 -10.36
C HIS A 28 16.63 -4.89 -10.54
N VAL A 29 15.43 -5.39 -10.87
CA VAL A 29 15.22 -6.80 -11.20
C VAL A 29 15.23 -6.95 -12.71
N THR A 30 16.16 -7.74 -13.24
CA THR A 30 16.34 -7.92 -14.68
C THR A 30 15.04 -8.43 -15.33
N GLY A 31 14.61 -7.77 -16.40
CA GLY A 31 13.40 -8.16 -17.16
C GLY A 31 12.08 -7.76 -16.50
N VAL A 32 12.10 -7.00 -15.39
CA VAL A 32 10.92 -6.48 -14.71
C VAL A 32 10.99 -4.95 -14.67
N LEU A 33 9.91 -4.29 -15.08
CA LEU A 33 9.75 -2.85 -14.98
C LEU A 33 9.67 -2.43 -13.50
N PRO A 34 10.32 -1.32 -13.13
CA PRO A 34 10.30 -0.84 -11.76
C PRO A 34 8.89 -0.41 -11.35
N PHE A 35 8.70 -0.31 -10.03
CA PHE A 35 7.49 0.25 -9.43
C PHE A 35 7.37 1.74 -9.76
N ASP A 36 6.17 2.21 -10.12
CA ASP A 36 5.92 3.59 -10.57
C ASP A 36 5.10 4.45 -9.61
N GLY A 37 4.80 3.93 -8.41
CA GLY A 37 4.04 4.67 -7.41
C GLY A 37 4.82 5.83 -6.81
N VAL A 38 4.09 6.84 -6.34
CA VAL A 38 4.65 8.10 -5.81
C VAL A 38 5.48 7.90 -4.54
N ARG A 39 5.20 6.83 -3.79
CA ARG A 39 5.84 6.51 -2.51
C ARG A 39 6.28 5.06 -2.50
N ASN A 40 7.42 4.77 -1.87
CA ASN A 40 7.81 3.39 -1.55
C ASN A 40 7.11 2.90 -0.26
N PRO A 41 6.14 1.97 -0.36
CA PRO A 41 5.47 1.37 0.79
C PRO A 41 6.27 0.27 1.50
N GLY A 42 7.51 0.00 1.06
CA GLY A 42 8.41 -1.08 1.46
C GLY A 42 8.95 -1.06 2.89
N SER A 43 8.16 -0.61 3.87
CA SER A 43 8.53 -0.66 5.27
C SER A 43 8.24 -2.02 5.90
N ARG A 44 9.10 -2.49 6.79
CA ARG A 44 8.79 -3.62 7.67
C ARG A 44 7.83 -3.17 8.77
N SER A 45 6.63 -3.71 8.79
CA SER A 45 5.70 -3.58 9.92
C SER A 45 5.22 -4.98 10.29
N SER A 46 5.20 -5.30 11.58
CA SER A 46 4.62 -6.56 12.07
C SER A 46 3.09 -6.58 11.95
N THR A 47 2.45 -5.42 11.83
CA THR A 47 0.99 -5.30 11.82
C THR A 47 0.38 -5.07 10.44
N SER A 48 1.18 -4.70 9.44
CA SER A 48 0.70 -4.39 8.09
C SER A 48 1.31 -5.37 7.09
N HIS A 49 0.45 -6.16 6.44
CA HIS A 49 0.84 -7.09 5.39
C HIS A 49 1.20 -6.33 4.11
N LYS A 50 2.49 -6.08 3.91
CA LYS A 50 3.02 -5.54 2.64
C LYS A 50 3.17 -6.68 1.64
N VAL A 51 2.61 -6.53 0.44
CA VAL A 51 2.64 -7.57 -0.60
C VAL A 51 3.33 -7.01 -1.84
N TRP A 52 4.34 -7.74 -2.32
CA TRP A 52 5.16 -7.38 -3.47
C TRP A 52 4.96 -8.46 -4.52
N PHE A 53 4.59 -8.07 -5.74
CA PHE A 53 4.27 -9.05 -6.78
C PHE A 53 4.54 -8.53 -8.18
N GLY A 54 4.77 -9.44 -9.11
CA GLY A 54 4.86 -9.13 -10.53
C GLY A 54 3.48 -9.18 -11.18
N TYR A 55 3.16 -8.20 -12.01
CA TYR A 55 1.94 -8.20 -12.81
C TYR A 55 2.23 -7.76 -14.24
N ARG A 56 1.31 -8.01 -15.16
CA ARG A 56 1.40 -7.64 -16.57
C ARG A 56 0.07 -7.04 -17.00
N THR A 57 0.13 -5.93 -17.73
CA THR A 57 -1.03 -5.24 -18.28
C THR A 57 -0.77 -4.83 -19.73
N PRO A 58 -1.83 -4.62 -20.54
CA PRO A 58 -1.71 -4.04 -21.88
C PRO A 58 -0.87 -2.75 -21.93
N ALA A 59 -1.04 -1.86 -20.94
CA ALA A 59 -0.29 -0.61 -20.84
C ALA A 59 1.23 -0.76 -20.66
N ASN A 60 1.70 -1.96 -20.29
CA ASN A 60 3.12 -2.25 -20.07
C ASN A 60 3.70 -3.15 -21.16
N ASP A 61 3.07 -3.22 -22.33
CA ASP A 61 3.41 -4.13 -23.42
C ASP A 61 3.52 -5.60 -22.94
N TRP A 62 2.68 -5.99 -21.97
CA TRP A 62 2.71 -7.31 -21.33
C TRP A 62 4.06 -7.69 -20.68
N LYS A 63 4.93 -6.72 -20.41
CA LYS A 63 6.15 -6.91 -19.61
C LYS A 63 5.79 -6.95 -18.13
N HIS A 64 6.49 -7.78 -17.36
CA HIS A 64 6.32 -7.79 -15.92
C HIS A 64 6.66 -6.42 -15.35
N ARG A 65 5.77 -5.87 -14.53
CA ARG A 65 6.02 -4.72 -13.68
C ARG A 65 5.88 -5.14 -12.22
N LEU A 66 6.69 -4.53 -11.38
CA LEU A 66 6.59 -4.70 -9.94
C LEU A 66 5.43 -3.88 -9.38
N GLY A 67 4.47 -4.54 -8.74
CA GLY A 67 3.40 -3.94 -7.95
C GLY A 67 3.71 -4.07 -6.46
N ILE A 68 3.46 -2.99 -5.71
CA ILE A 68 3.64 -3.00 -4.27
C ILE A 68 2.36 -2.51 -3.57
N CYS A 69 1.79 -3.38 -2.73
CA CYS A 69 0.61 -3.11 -1.93
C CYS A 69 0.96 -2.94 -0.44
N GLU A 70 0.27 -2.03 0.23
CA GLU A 70 0.42 -1.79 1.67
C GLU A 70 -0.47 -2.68 2.55
N SER A 71 -1.40 -3.42 1.95
CA SER A 71 -2.29 -4.34 2.63
C SER A 71 -2.66 -5.53 1.76
N ALA A 72 -3.08 -6.63 2.39
CA ALA A 72 -3.64 -7.78 1.70
C ALA A 72 -4.95 -7.43 0.96
N ALA A 73 -5.73 -6.47 1.48
CA ALA A 73 -6.95 -5.99 0.83
C ALA A 73 -6.66 -5.27 -0.49
N GLU A 74 -5.65 -4.39 -0.51
CA GLU A 74 -5.19 -3.75 -1.76
C GLU A 74 -4.72 -4.79 -2.78
N PHE A 75 -4.03 -5.84 -2.33
CA PHE A 75 -3.60 -6.93 -3.19
C PHE A 75 -4.78 -7.74 -3.75
N ALA A 76 -5.79 -8.06 -2.94
CA ALA A 76 -6.98 -8.79 -3.38
C ALA A 76 -7.75 -8.00 -4.46
N VAL A 77 -7.96 -6.69 -4.24
CA VAL A 77 -8.62 -5.83 -5.23
C VAL A 77 -7.77 -5.69 -6.50
N ALA A 78 -6.45 -5.61 -6.37
CA ALA A 78 -5.57 -5.57 -7.53
C ALA A 78 -5.63 -6.87 -8.35
N LEU A 79 -5.66 -8.03 -7.69
CA LEU A 79 -5.83 -9.32 -8.36
C LEU A 79 -7.17 -9.39 -9.09
N GLU A 80 -8.26 -8.99 -8.44
CA GLU A 80 -9.58 -8.93 -9.08
C GLU A 80 -9.56 -8.00 -10.30
N ALA A 81 -8.94 -6.83 -10.18
CA ALA A 81 -8.77 -5.90 -11.29
C ALA A 81 -7.98 -6.52 -12.45
N LEU A 82 -6.91 -7.28 -12.17
CA LEU A 82 -6.09 -7.94 -13.19
C LEU A 82 -6.79 -9.13 -13.85
N MET A 83 -7.74 -9.78 -13.16
CA MET A 83 -8.53 -10.89 -13.72
C MET A 83 -9.63 -10.42 -14.66
N LEU A 84 -10.02 -9.14 -14.60
CA LEU A 84 -11.05 -8.60 -15.48
C LEU A 84 -10.53 -8.45 -16.92
N PRO A 85 -11.28 -8.93 -17.93
CA PRO A 85 -10.83 -8.92 -19.32
C PRO A 85 -10.73 -7.50 -19.91
N ASN A 86 -11.40 -6.52 -19.31
CA ASN A 86 -11.47 -5.14 -19.81
C ASN A 86 -10.51 -4.19 -19.07
N THR A 87 -9.53 -4.72 -18.33
CA THR A 87 -8.56 -3.91 -17.60
C THR A 87 -7.39 -3.53 -18.51
N TYR A 88 -7.23 -2.23 -18.78
CA TYR A 88 -6.12 -1.71 -19.57
C TYR A 88 -4.84 -1.59 -18.73
N ASP A 89 -5.00 -1.08 -17.51
CA ASP A 89 -3.89 -0.84 -16.61
C ASP A 89 -4.29 -0.87 -15.14
N VAL A 90 -3.32 -1.17 -14.28
CA VAL A 90 -3.46 -1.13 -12.83
C VAL A 90 -2.24 -0.39 -12.28
N LYS A 91 -2.50 0.69 -11.54
CA LYS A 91 -1.48 1.53 -10.93
C LYS A 91 -1.62 1.51 -9.42
N PHE A 92 -0.48 1.33 -8.76
CA PHE A 92 -0.38 1.22 -7.30
C PHE A 92 0.11 2.55 -6.75
N GLN A 93 -0.70 3.21 -5.92
CA GLN A 93 -0.34 4.51 -5.35
C GLN A 93 0.06 5.58 -6.38
N PRO A 94 -0.73 5.79 -7.46
CA PRO A 94 -0.37 6.73 -8.53
C PRO A 94 -0.43 8.20 -8.07
N MET A 95 -1.19 8.50 -7.02
CA MET A 95 -1.27 9.82 -6.44
C MET A 95 -1.57 9.76 -4.94
N THR A 96 -1.20 10.82 -4.25
CA THR A 96 -1.58 11.05 -2.85
C THR A 96 -2.69 12.08 -2.81
N VAL A 97 -3.83 11.72 -2.25
CA VAL A 97 -4.95 12.64 -2.03
C VAL A 97 -4.81 13.25 -0.64
N GLN A 98 -4.96 14.56 -0.56
CA GLN A 98 -4.98 15.31 0.70
C GLN A 98 -6.44 15.57 1.07
N PHE A 99 -6.81 15.27 2.31
CA PHE A 99 -8.11 15.66 2.83
C PHE A 99 -8.01 16.04 4.30
N GLU A 100 -8.95 16.86 4.72
CA GLU A 100 -9.09 17.29 6.11
C GLU A 100 -10.26 16.56 6.71
N LEU A 101 -10.01 15.85 7.82
CA LEU A 101 -11.03 15.17 8.61
C LEU A 101 -10.82 15.57 10.07
N ASP A 102 -11.87 16.11 10.70
CA ASP A 102 -11.85 16.55 12.10
C ASP A 102 -10.70 17.52 12.44
N GLY A 103 -10.44 18.49 11.55
CA GLY A 103 -9.36 19.48 11.70
C GLY A 103 -7.94 18.92 11.59
N LYS A 104 -7.79 17.63 11.23
CA LYS A 104 -6.51 16.98 11.01
C LYS A 104 -6.31 16.73 9.52
N LYS A 105 -5.22 17.28 8.97
CA LYS A 105 -4.78 16.99 7.61
C LYS A 105 -4.26 15.55 7.54
N ARG A 106 -4.82 14.76 6.63
CA ARG A 106 -4.36 13.39 6.38
C ARG A 106 -3.99 13.20 4.91
N HIS A 107 -3.05 12.28 4.69
CA HIS A 107 -2.55 11.90 3.37
C HIS A 107 -2.81 10.42 3.14
N TYR A 108 -3.53 10.09 2.07
CA TYR A 108 -3.76 8.70 1.70
C TYR A 108 -3.39 8.47 0.23
N ALA A 109 -2.71 7.36 0.00
CA ALA A 109 -2.46 6.85 -1.34
C ALA A 109 -3.57 5.86 -1.72
N ALA A 110 -4.10 5.99 -2.94
CA ALA A 110 -5.16 5.13 -3.45
C ALA A 110 -4.60 4.08 -4.44
N LEU A 111 -5.37 3.03 -4.70
CA LEU A 111 -5.15 2.13 -5.83
C LEU A 111 -6.07 2.56 -6.98
N ALA A 112 -5.53 2.64 -8.19
CA ALA A 112 -6.31 3.00 -9.38
C ALA A 112 -6.26 1.88 -10.42
N ALA A 113 -7.44 1.40 -10.80
CA ALA A 113 -7.60 0.52 -11.95
C ALA A 113 -8.19 1.31 -13.12
N PHE A 114 -7.56 1.20 -14.28
CA PHE A 114 -8.00 1.82 -15.52
C PHE A 114 -8.60 0.75 -16.41
N ARG A 115 -9.89 0.88 -16.71
CA ARG A 115 -10.57 0.00 -17.66
C ARG A 115 -10.50 0.60 -19.05
N ASP A 116 -10.20 -0.26 -20.02
CA ASP A 116 -10.37 0.10 -21.42
C ASP A 116 -11.86 0.00 -21.75
N ASN A 117 -12.39 1.02 -22.40
CA ASN A 117 -13.77 1.06 -22.82
C ASN A 117 -13.83 1.38 -24.32
N SER A 118 -13.00 0.71 -25.13
CA SER A 118 -12.92 0.85 -26.61
C SER A 118 -12.71 2.28 -27.17
N ASP A 119 -12.62 3.28 -26.31
CA ASP A 119 -12.35 4.68 -26.63
C ASP A 119 -11.20 5.15 -25.73
N PRO A 120 -9.99 5.37 -26.29
CA PRO A 120 -8.82 5.81 -25.54
C PRO A 120 -8.98 7.20 -24.89
N ARG A 121 -10.09 7.91 -25.18
CA ARG A 121 -10.45 9.19 -24.54
C ARG A 121 -11.39 9.03 -23.35
N ASN A 122 -11.91 7.83 -23.09
CA ASN A 122 -12.94 7.57 -22.10
C ASN A 122 -12.53 6.47 -21.11
N VAL A 123 -11.30 6.59 -20.59
CA VAL A 123 -10.79 5.72 -19.52
C VAL A 123 -11.53 6.07 -18.24
N ARG A 124 -12.51 5.24 -17.85
CA ARG A 124 -13.16 5.38 -16.54
C ARG A 124 -12.18 4.87 -15.47
N CYS A 125 -11.65 5.81 -14.69
CA CYS A 125 -10.88 5.50 -13.50
C CYS A 125 -11.83 4.93 -12.44
N LEU A 126 -11.77 3.62 -12.20
CA LEU A 126 -12.39 3.04 -11.02
C LEU A 126 -11.40 3.28 -9.88
N SER A 127 -11.52 4.46 -9.25
CA SER A 127 -10.72 4.79 -8.07
C SER A 127 -11.33 4.05 -6.88
N VAL A 128 -10.80 2.86 -6.58
CA VAL A 128 -11.13 2.16 -5.34
C VAL A 128 -10.26 2.75 -4.25
N VAL A 129 -10.79 3.79 -3.59
CA VAL A 129 -10.19 4.34 -2.36
C VAL A 129 -10.49 3.34 -1.24
N LEU A 130 -9.60 2.38 -1.03
CA LEU A 130 -9.60 1.56 0.18
C LEU A 130 -9.21 2.45 1.36
N MET A 131 -10.22 3.03 2.01
CA MET A 131 -10.06 3.76 3.26
C MET A 131 -9.43 2.83 4.29
N LYS A 132 -8.17 3.10 4.65
CA LYS A 132 -7.38 2.35 5.64
C LYS A 132 -7.91 2.40 7.09
N THR A 133 -9.14 2.86 7.31
CA THR A 133 -9.76 3.00 8.63
C THR A 133 -11.26 2.75 8.54
N CYS A 134 -11.66 1.49 8.37
CA CYS A 134 -12.92 0.97 8.91
C CYS A 134 -12.76 -0.54 9.07
N TRP A 135 -12.04 -0.94 10.11
CA TRP A 135 -12.50 -2.07 10.90
C TRP A 135 -13.93 -1.71 11.36
N TRP A 136 -14.92 -2.29 10.71
CA TRP A 136 -16.22 -2.46 11.33
C TRP A 136 -16.05 -3.57 12.38
N PRO A 137 -16.49 -3.38 13.63
CA PRO A 137 -16.50 -4.47 14.59
C PRO A 137 -17.52 -5.50 14.11
N ILE A 138 -17.11 -6.76 14.02
CA ILE A 138 -18.04 -7.89 14.10
C ILE A 138 -18.11 -8.27 15.58
#